data_AF-A0A9J7GE84-F1
#
_entry.id   AF-A0A9J7GE84-F1
#
_cell.length_a   1.000
_cell.length_b   1.000
_cell.length_c   1.000
_cell.angle_alpha   90.00
_cell.angle_beta   90.00
_cell.angle_gamma   90.00
#
_symmetry.space_group_name_H-M   'P 1'
#
loop_
_entity.id
_entity.type
_entity.pdbx_description
1 polymer ?
#
loop_
_entity_poly.entity_id
_entity_poly.type
_entity_poly.pdbx_seq_one_letter_code
_entity_poly.pdbx_strand_id
1 'polypeptide(L)'
;MASKVNTSYTLIPNQKCKRTNHQSSYFCNTLDLDPQLLSTLGNFKVLPLEIFHIILRYLSVKDIGMLSMVSKTVSQHIINYISTSSGSRRLLIQNFHDLDLSGTKEESHLLEHYRALGLLFKRCTLLLPTKDRLKYIHKILSEVSCFKFSSCSAPLQCLGLPCYGMFLQTLTAGWDELECHRVYNFLCELTNLSRKMQTVVCNKPGSARKLELRIRLFCRNVLLDHWTQRSDSAFWLTRILKPWPMVNQARLLYIIFGPTSPQDVVPREWLLENNARLLILSGNNICFTFMASKAVNGRAIELARLIVFLALVCEKELYCMDWTVRMMQKVCKVFSAAAERKSFLQSVANAFACVTMEMLQPIMSGERDDDDRGFLNLFHLLHAQANFHKEVLYLTMNASSS
;
A
#
# COMPACT_ATOMS: atom_id res chain seq x y z
N MET A 1 -9.60 41.20 37.78
CA MET A 1 -8.44 41.71 37.01
C MET A 1 -8.54 41.16 35.60
N ALA A 2 -8.55 42.05 34.62
CA ALA A 2 -8.71 41.75 33.20
C ALA A 2 -7.35 41.68 32.48
N SER A 3 -7.22 40.79 31.50
CA SER A 3 -6.28 40.91 30.38
C SER A 3 -6.75 39.98 29.25
N LYS A 4 -7.61 40.43 28.33
CA LYS A 4 -7.26 40.96 26.99
C LYS A 4 -6.12 40.21 26.29
N VAL A 5 -6.49 39.35 25.34
CA VAL A 5 -5.65 38.92 24.21
C VAL A 5 -6.41 39.25 22.92
N ASN A 6 -5.92 40.26 22.19
CA ASN A 6 -6.12 40.49 20.75
C ASN A 6 -4.93 39.76 20.05
N THR A 7 -4.93 39.24 18.82
CA THR A 7 -5.55 39.52 17.50
C THR A 7 -5.08 38.36 16.60
N SER A 8 -5.66 37.93 15.47
CA SER A 8 -6.10 38.66 14.29
C SER A 8 -6.84 37.70 13.33
N TYR A 9 -8.11 37.96 13.04
CA TYR A 9 -8.80 37.43 11.87
C TYR A 9 -8.81 38.52 10.79
N THR A 10 -8.44 38.15 9.56
CA THR A 10 -8.37 39.05 8.41
C THR A 10 -9.78 39.48 8.00
N LEU A 11 -10.11 40.74 8.27
CA LEU A 11 -11.32 41.42 7.82
C LEU A 11 -11.21 41.76 6.34
N ILE A 12 -12.21 41.37 5.55
CA ILE A 12 -12.38 41.73 4.14
C ILE A 12 -12.80 43.21 4.06
N PRO A 13 -12.05 44.12 3.40
CA PRO A 13 -12.49 45.49 3.23
C PRO A 13 -13.53 45.59 2.11
N ASN A 14 -14.75 45.99 2.47
CA ASN A 14 -15.73 46.54 1.54
C ASN A 14 -15.31 47.96 1.15
N GLN A 15 -14.59 48.11 0.03
CA GLN A 15 -14.44 49.41 -0.63
C GLN A 15 -14.84 49.31 -2.10
N LYS A 16 -15.97 49.96 -2.42
CA LYS A 16 -16.39 50.29 -3.79
C LYS A 16 -15.34 51.23 -4.40
N CYS A 17 -14.39 50.68 -5.14
CA CYS A 17 -13.49 51.48 -5.96
C CYS A 17 -14.16 51.76 -7.32
N LYS A 18 -14.64 53.00 -7.49
CA LYS A 18 -15.06 53.54 -8.79
C LYS A 18 -13.85 53.50 -9.73
N ARG A 19 -13.89 52.67 -10.77
CA ARG A 19 -12.90 52.73 -11.87
C ARG A 19 -13.35 53.77 -12.88
N THR A 20 -12.57 54.85 -12.97
CA THR A 20 -12.58 55.84 -14.03
C THR A 20 -12.04 55.22 -15.32
N ASN A 21 -12.80 55.36 -16.40
CA ASN A 21 -12.36 55.00 -17.74
C ASN A 21 -11.38 56.08 -18.24
N HIS A 22 -10.09 55.76 -18.27
CA HIS A 22 -9.15 56.46 -19.16
C HIS A 22 -9.11 55.71 -20.50
N GLN A 23 -9.73 56.33 -21.51
CA GLN A 23 -9.57 55.98 -22.91
C GLN A 23 -8.10 56.11 -23.31
N SER A 24 -7.50 55.04 -23.83
CA SER A 24 -6.39 55.15 -24.79
C SER A 24 -6.87 54.56 -26.11
N SER A 25 -7.39 55.42 -26.97
CA SER A 25 -7.74 55.13 -28.35
C SER A 25 -6.47 55.09 -29.20
N TYR A 26 -6.05 53.91 -29.66
CA TYR A 26 -5.32 53.80 -30.91
C TYR A 26 -5.67 52.48 -31.60
N PHE A 27 -6.49 52.62 -32.66
CA PHE A 27 -6.55 51.82 -33.87
C PHE A 27 -6.69 50.28 -33.77
N CYS A 28 -7.93 49.81 -33.92
CA CYS A 28 -8.24 48.70 -34.80
C CYS A 28 -9.69 48.87 -35.31
N ASN A 29 -9.83 49.19 -36.59
CA ASN A 29 -11.11 49.46 -37.24
C ASN A 29 -11.93 48.16 -37.41
N THR A 30 -13.10 48.14 -36.78
CA THR A 30 -14.38 47.56 -37.24
C THR A 30 -14.37 46.18 -37.90
N LEU A 31 -14.77 45.18 -37.11
CA LEU A 31 -15.92 44.35 -37.44
C LEU A 31 -16.81 44.29 -36.18
N ASP A 32 -18.02 44.84 -36.28
CA ASP A 32 -19.08 44.68 -35.28
C ASP A 32 -19.34 43.19 -35.06
N LEU A 33 -18.73 42.64 -34.01
CA LEU A 33 -19.12 41.35 -33.45
C LEU A 33 -20.08 41.64 -32.31
N ASP A 34 -21.35 41.37 -32.60
CA ASP A 34 -22.46 41.34 -31.66
C ASP A 34 -22.01 40.71 -30.32
N PRO A 35 -22.13 41.40 -29.16
CA PRO A 35 -21.64 40.90 -27.88
C PRO A 35 -22.31 39.61 -27.38
N GLN A 36 -23.27 39.06 -28.13
CA GLN A 36 -24.16 37.99 -27.70
C GLN A 36 -23.68 36.56 -27.95
N LEU A 37 -22.52 36.30 -28.56
CA LEU A 37 -22.04 34.91 -28.72
C LEU A 37 -20.51 34.79 -28.78
N LEU A 38 -19.79 35.29 -27.77
CA LEU A 38 -18.45 34.79 -27.49
C LEU A 38 -18.57 33.30 -27.14
N SER A 39 -18.36 32.46 -28.15
CA SER A 39 -18.29 31.01 -27.99
C SER A 39 -17.36 30.69 -26.83
N THR A 40 -17.77 29.78 -25.96
CA THR A 40 -16.91 29.21 -24.89
C THR A 40 -15.65 28.53 -25.45
N LEU A 41 -15.54 28.35 -26.78
CA LEU A 41 -14.37 27.85 -27.48
C LEU A 41 -13.44 28.99 -27.98
N GLY A 42 -13.87 30.24 -27.90
CA GLY A 42 -13.13 31.41 -28.39
C GLY A 42 -12.76 31.29 -29.87
N ASN A 43 -11.56 31.75 -30.22
CA ASN A 43 -11.05 31.72 -31.60
C ASN A 43 -10.81 30.29 -32.13
N PHE A 44 -10.77 29.27 -31.27
CA PHE A 44 -10.69 27.87 -31.71
C PHE A 44 -11.95 27.42 -32.46
N LYS A 45 -13.08 28.15 -32.37
CA LYS A 45 -14.28 27.88 -33.18
C LYS A 45 -14.02 27.90 -34.69
N VAL A 46 -13.02 28.67 -35.13
CA VAL A 46 -12.65 28.79 -36.54
C VAL A 46 -11.87 27.56 -37.03
N LEU A 47 -11.27 26.78 -36.11
CA LEU A 47 -10.43 25.64 -36.45
C LEU A 47 -11.28 24.36 -36.58
N PRO A 48 -11.01 23.51 -37.61
CA PRO A 48 -11.57 22.17 -37.66
C PRO A 48 -11.16 21.34 -36.43
N LEU A 49 -12.03 20.43 -36.01
CA LEU A 49 -11.81 19.57 -34.83
C LEU A 49 -10.54 18.72 -34.95
N GLU A 50 -10.20 18.33 -36.17
CA GLU A 50 -9.01 17.55 -36.51
C GLU A 50 -7.74 18.34 -36.23
N ILE A 51 -7.74 19.64 -36.55
CA ILE A 51 -6.61 20.54 -36.26
C ILE A 51 -6.45 20.71 -34.75
N PHE A 52 -7.57 20.84 -34.02
CA PHE A 52 -7.53 20.87 -32.57
C PHE A 52 -6.90 19.59 -31.99
N HIS A 53 -7.28 18.41 -32.48
CA HIS A 53 -6.66 17.14 -32.08
C HIS A 53 -5.18 17.06 -32.44
N ILE A 54 -4.77 17.59 -33.59
CA ILE A 54 -3.35 17.68 -33.98
C ILE A 54 -2.57 18.55 -32.99
N ILE A 55 -3.12 19.72 -32.59
CA ILE A 55 -2.50 20.58 -31.57
C ILE A 55 -2.31 19.80 -30.27
N LEU A 56 -3.34 19.05 -29.81
CA LEU A 56 -3.23 18.22 -28.61
C LEU A 56 -2.13 17.16 -28.70
N ARG A 57 -1.74 16.69 -29.90
CA ARG A 57 -0.64 15.73 -30.08
C ARG A 57 0.74 16.32 -29.79
N TYR A 58 0.90 17.64 -29.90
CA TYR A 58 2.16 18.33 -29.63
C TYR A 58 2.29 18.83 -28.18
N LEU A 59 1.19 18.89 -27.43
CA LEU A 59 1.19 19.39 -26.04
C LEU A 59 1.54 18.31 -25.02
N SER A 60 2.27 18.64 -23.96
CA SER A 60 2.50 17.69 -22.87
C SER A 60 1.18 17.34 -22.15
N VAL A 61 1.13 16.22 -21.42
CA VAL A 61 -0.05 15.86 -20.61
C VAL A 61 -0.40 16.95 -19.60
N LYS A 62 0.62 17.62 -19.05
CA LYS A 62 0.46 18.74 -18.10
C LYS A 62 -0.21 19.93 -18.79
N ASP A 63 0.23 20.29 -20.00
CA ASP A 63 -0.32 21.41 -20.77
C ASP A 63 -1.75 21.14 -21.22
N ILE A 64 -2.05 19.91 -21.68
CA ILE A 64 -3.43 19.50 -21.98
C ILE A 64 -4.30 19.63 -20.74
N GLY A 65 -3.78 19.26 -19.57
CA GLY A 65 -4.49 19.43 -18.31
C GLY A 65 -4.69 20.89 -17.92
N MET A 66 -3.81 21.81 -18.31
CA MET A 66 -4.04 23.25 -18.10
C MET A 66 -5.10 23.76 -19.09
N LEU A 67 -5.02 23.33 -20.35
CA LEU A 67 -5.97 23.67 -21.39
C LEU A 67 -7.39 23.18 -21.06
N SER A 68 -7.56 22.03 -20.41
CA SER A 68 -8.89 21.53 -20.00
C SER A 68 -9.61 22.43 -19.00
N MET A 69 -8.88 23.32 -18.32
CA MET A 69 -9.46 24.23 -17.32
C MET A 69 -9.93 25.57 -17.90
N VAL A 70 -9.67 25.84 -19.19
CA VAL A 70 -9.99 27.17 -19.78
C VAL A 70 -11.48 27.33 -20.08
N SER A 71 -12.19 26.26 -20.43
CA SER A 71 -13.65 26.27 -20.60
C SER A 71 -14.25 24.87 -20.60
N LYS A 72 -15.56 24.78 -20.31
CA LYS A 72 -16.31 23.51 -20.38
C LYS A 72 -16.26 22.88 -21.78
N THR A 73 -16.32 23.69 -22.82
CA THR A 73 -16.30 23.22 -24.21
C THR A 73 -14.94 22.66 -24.59
N VAL A 74 -13.85 23.34 -24.22
CA VAL A 74 -12.49 22.83 -24.44
C VAL A 74 -12.26 21.52 -23.67
N SER A 75 -12.72 21.45 -22.41
CA SER A 75 -12.68 20.21 -21.62
C SER A 75 -13.41 19.07 -22.33
N GLN A 76 -14.60 19.33 -22.89
CA GLN A 76 -15.36 18.33 -23.63
C GLN A 76 -14.63 17.85 -24.89
N HIS A 77 -13.98 18.76 -25.64
CA HIS A 77 -13.17 18.38 -26.80
C HIS A 77 -11.98 17.50 -26.40
N ILE A 78 -11.33 17.80 -25.28
CA ILE A 78 -10.24 16.98 -24.74
C ILE A 78 -10.75 15.60 -24.30
N ILE A 79 -11.90 15.53 -23.61
CA ILE A 79 -12.55 14.25 -23.23
C ILE A 79 -12.85 13.40 -24.46
N ASN A 80 -13.37 14.03 -25.52
CA ASN A 80 -13.67 13.37 -26.78
C ASN A 80 -12.37 12.85 -27.43
N TYR A 81 -11.33 13.68 -27.48
CA TYR A 81 -10.00 13.30 -27.97
C TYR A 81 -9.41 12.11 -27.20
N ILE A 82 -9.42 12.14 -25.86
CA ILE A 82 -8.95 11.03 -25.00
C ILE A 82 -9.69 9.73 -25.33
N SER A 83 -10.98 9.82 -25.66
CA SER A 83 -11.83 8.68 -26.00
C SER A 83 -11.60 8.15 -27.42
N THR A 84 -10.82 8.84 -28.26
CA THR A 84 -10.42 8.33 -29.58
C THR A 84 -9.27 7.34 -29.47
N SER A 85 -9.16 6.41 -30.42
CA SER A 85 -8.03 5.47 -30.49
C SER A 85 -6.67 6.15 -30.61
N SER A 86 -6.61 7.30 -31.30
CA SER A 86 -5.38 8.09 -31.41
C SER A 86 -5.01 8.75 -30.08
N GLY A 87 -5.99 9.27 -29.34
CA GLY A 87 -5.76 9.91 -28.05
C GLY A 87 -5.38 8.90 -26.98
N SER A 88 -6.11 7.78 -26.89
CA SER A 88 -5.86 6.73 -25.90
C SER A 88 -4.47 6.09 -26.12
N ARG A 89 -4.12 5.73 -27.36
CA ARG A 89 -2.80 5.15 -27.70
C ARG A 89 -1.64 6.09 -27.34
N ARG A 90 -1.82 7.40 -27.49
CA ARG A 90 -0.81 8.40 -27.15
C ARG A 90 -0.67 8.58 -25.64
N LEU A 91 -1.78 8.62 -24.92
CA LEU A 91 -1.81 8.98 -23.50
C LEU A 91 -1.58 7.78 -22.57
N LEU A 92 -2.04 6.59 -22.96
CA LEU A 92 -1.91 5.35 -22.19
C LEU A 92 -0.65 4.60 -22.62
N ILE A 93 0.50 5.06 -22.12
CA ILE A 93 1.80 4.41 -22.37
C ILE A 93 1.81 3.04 -21.64
N GLN A 94 2.08 1.94 -22.36
CA GLN A 94 1.94 0.57 -21.84
C GLN A 94 3.23 -0.27 -21.78
N ASN A 95 4.41 0.33 -21.95
CA ASN A 95 5.71 -0.35 -21.88
C ASN A 95 6.13 -0.71 -20.44
N PHE A 96 5.24 -1.38 -19.69
CA PHE A 96 5.42 -1.69 -18.27
C PHE A 96 6.46 -2.78 -17.97
N HIS A 97 6.93 -3.50 -18.99
CA HIS A 97 7.82 -4.66 -18.85
C HIS A 97 9.20 -4.45 -19.51
N ASP A 98 9.43 -3.32 -20.19
CA ASP A 98 10.64 -3.07 -20.99
C ASP A 98 11.82 -2.59 -20.13
N LEU A 99 11.85 -2.96 -18.84
CA LEU A 99 12.86 -2.55 -17.87
C LEU A 99 14.15 -3.38 -18.01
N ASP A 100 14.72 -3.40 -19.21
CA ASP A 100 16.06 -3.95 -19.40
C ASP A 100 17.11 -2.88 -19.02
N LEU A 101 17.87 -3.17 -17.95
CA LEU A 101 19.19 -2.61 -17.61
C LEU A 101 19.33 -1.14 -17.16
N SER A 102 18.30 -0.27 -17.21
CA SER A 102 18.39 1.15 -16.77
C SER A 102 17.66 1.50 -15.46
N GLY A 103 17.11 0.48 -14.79
CA GLY A 103 15.98 0.39 -13.84
C GLY A 103 15.72 1.42 -12.72
N THR A 104 16.07 2.70 -12.85
CA THR A 104 15.62 3.75 -11.91
C THR A 104 15.08 5.00 -12.61
N LYS A 105 15.67 5.40 -13.74
CA LYS A 105 15.22 6.61 -14.46
C LYS A 105 13.94 6.38 -15.25
N GLU A 106 13.82 5.25 -15.95
CA GLU A 106 12.63 4.92 -16.75
C GLU A 106 11.42 4.61 -15.86
N GLU A 107 11.63 3.93 -14.72
CA GLU A 107 10.58 3.71 -13.71
C GLU A 107 10.00 5.03 -13.21
N SER A 108 10.88 5.99 -12.88
CA SER A 108 10.49 7.32 -12.42
C SER A 108 9.71 8.10 -13.49
N HIS A 109 10.09 7.96 -14.76
CA HIS A 109 9.42 8.68 -15.85
C HIS A 109 7.99 8.16 -16.09
N LEU A 110 7.80 6.85 -16.11
CA LEU A 110 6.48 6.26 -16.33
C LEU A 110 5.51 6.58 -15.19
N LEU A 111 5.98 6.52 -13.94
CA LEU A 111 5.20 6.93 -12.78
C LEU A 111 4.84 8.43 -12.82
N GLU A 112 5.77 9.30 -13.20
CA GLU A 112 5.50 10.74 -13.36
C GLU A 112 4.49 11.01 -14.50
N HIS A 113 4.55 10.25 -15.59
CA HIS A 113 3.58 10.34 -16.67
C HIS A 113 2.16 9.98 -16.18
N TYR A 114 2.01 8.87 -15.44
CA TYR A 114 0.70 8.48 -14.88
C TYR A 114 0.22 9.41 -13.76
N ARG A 115 1.11 10.06 -13.02
CA ARG A 115 0.77 11.18 -12.13
C ARG A 115 0.19 12.35 -12.91
N ALA A 116 0.86 12.80 -13.98
CA ALA A 116 0.34 13.86 -14.85
C ALA A 116 -1.01 13.49 -15.49
N LEU A 117 -1.17 12.22 -15.88
CA LEU A 117 -2.42 11.70 -16.43
C LEU A 117 -3.55 11.71 -15.39
N GLY A 118 -3.28 11.30 -14.15
CA GLY A 118 -4.25 11.39 -13.05
C GLY A 118 -4.75 12.81 -12.84
N LEU A 119 -3.86 13.79 -12.92
CA LEU A 119 -4.21 15.21 -12.80
C LEU A 119 -5.04 15.71 -14.00
N LEU A 120 -4.70 15.29 -15.23
CA LEU A 120 -5.50 15.59 -16.42
C LEU A 120 -6.94 15.09 -16.26
N PHE A 121 -7.11 13.81 -15.92
CA PHE A 121 -8.45 13.23 -15.73
C PHE A 121 -9.20 13.90 -14.57
N LYS A 122 -8.50 14.25 -13.48
CA LYS A 122 -9.10 14.99 -12.37
C LYS A 122 -9.72 16.31 -12.84
N ARG A 123 -9.00 17.06 -13.68
CA ARG A 123 -9.43 18.36 -14.22
C ARG A 123 -10.54 18.21 -15.25
N CYS A 124 -10.39 17.32 -16.23
CA CYS A 124 -11.41 17.06 -17.24
C CYS A 124 -12.76 16.67 -16.63
N THR A 125 -12.72 15.87 -15.57
CA THR A 125 -13.92 15.29 -14.96
C THR A 125 -14.43 16.05 -13.73
N LEU A 126 -13.87 17.23 -13.41
CA LEU A 126 -14.16 17.98 -12.19
C LEU A 126 -15.66 18.29 -12.00
N LEU A 127 -16.39 18.51 -13.09
CA LEU A 127 -17.81 18.85 -13.07
C LEU A 127 -18.75 17.63 -13.02
N LEU A 128 -18.20 16.41 -13.09
CA LEU A 128 -19.00 15.19 -13.10
C LEU A 128 -19.18 14.66 -11.67
N PRO A 129 -20.33 14.04 -11.35
CA PRO A 129 -20.49 13.29 -10.11
C PRO A 129 -19.46 12.16 -10.01
N THR A 130 -18.97 11.86 -8.81
CA THR A 130 -17.92 10.85 -8.56
C THR A 130 -18.19 9.49 -9.22
N LYS A 131 -19.45 9.03 -9.25
CA LYS A 131 -19.83 7.79 -9.94
C LYS A 131 -19.54 7.85 -11.46
N ASP A 132 -19.86 8.96 -12.11
CA ASP A 132 -19.69 9.12 -13.55
C ASP A 132 -18.23 9.37 -13.91
N ARG A 133 -17.48 10.08 -13.05
CA ARG A 133 -16.01 10.20 -13.13
C ARG A 133 -15.36 8.84 -13.20
N LEU A 134 -15.68 7.97 -12.25
CA LEU A 134 -15.10 6.62 -12.12
C LEU A 134 -15.48 5.72 -13.31
N LYS A 135 -16.74 5.76 -13.76
CA LYS A 135 -17.18 5.00 -14.96
C LYS A 135 -16.43 5.43 -16.21
N TYR A 136 -16.31 6.74 -16.45
CA TYR A 136 -15.58 7.26 -17.61
C TYR A 136 -14.10 6.87 -17.56
N ILE A 137 -13.45 7.08 -16.41
CA ILE A 137 -12.04 6.73 -16.21
C ILE A 137 -11.82 5.24 -16.42
N HIS A 138 -12.67 4.39 -15.83
CA HIS A 138 -12.57 2.95 -16.01
C HIS A 138 -12.72 2.53 -17.48
N LYS A 139 -13.67 3.13 -18.22
CA LYS A 139 -13.84 2.85 -19.65
C LYS A 139 -12.52 3.05 -20.40
N ILE A 140 -11.84 4.17 -20.18
CA ILE A 140 -10.56 4.45 -20.85
C ILE A 140 -9.44 3.52 -20.35
N LEU A 141 -9.30 3.36 -19.03
CA LEU A 141 -8.22 2.54 -18.45
C LEU A 141 -8.39 1.03 -18.70
N SER A 142 -9.59 0.57 -19.08
CA SER A 142 -9.85 -0.83 -19.41
C SER A 142 -9.09 -1.33 -20.65
N GLU A 143 -8.61 -0.41 -21.48
CA GLU A 143 -7.71 -0.67 -22.62
C GLU A 143 -6.33 -1.15 -22.18
N VAL A 144 -5.91 -0.83 -20.95
CA VAL A 144 -4.61 -1.23 -20.40
C VAL A 144 -4.73 -2.60 -19.76
N SER A 145 -4.13 -3.61 -20.38
CA SER A 145 -4.20 -4.99 -19.89
C SER A 145 -3.63 -5.11 -18.48
N CYS A 146 -2.47 -4.50 -18.20
CA CYS A 146 -1.74 -4.62 -16.94
C CYS A 146 -2.43 -4.00 -15.72
N PHE A 147 -3.49 -3.20 -15.91
CA PHE A 147 -4.27 -2.64 -14.81
C PHE A 147 -5.32 -3.62 -14.29
N LYS A 148 -5.65 -4.67 -15.05
CA LYS A 148 -6.62 -5.68 -14.64
C LYS A 148 -5.96 -6.66 -13.65
N PHE A 149 -6.72 -7.04 -12.62
CA PHE A 149 -6.23 -7.79 -11.45
C PHE A 149 -5.49 -9.12 -11.76
N SER A 150 -5.77 -9.80 -12.88
CA SER A 150 -5.23 -11.14 -13.19
C SER A 150 -4.75 -11.32 -14.63
N SER A 151 -4.54 -10.25 -15.38
CA SER A 151 -4.25 -10.29 -16.82
C SER A 151 -2.75 -10.29 -17.16
N CYS A 152 -1.91 -9.64 -16.35
CA CYS A 152 -0.48 -9.51 -16.62
C CYS A 152 0.24 -10.86 -16.37
N SER A 153 1.07 -11.31 -17.29
CA SER A 153 1.83 -12.56 -17.18
C SER A 153 2.98 -12.49 -16.17
N ALA A 154 3.68 -11.35 -16.08
CA ALA A 154 4.85 -11.14 -15.23
C ALA A 154 4.64 -9.99 -14.21
N PRO A 155 3.72 -10.13 -13.24
CA PRO A 155 3.29 -9.03 -12.39
C PRO A 155 4.36 -8.48 -11.43
N LEU A 156 5.44 -9.24 -11.20
CA LEU A 156 6.55 -8.84 -10.33
C LEU A 156 7.50 -7.87 -11.01
N GLN A 157 7.60 -7.93 -12.35
CA GLN A 157 8.47 -7.10 -13.17
C GLN A 157 7.64 -6.10 -13.98
N CYS A 158 6.43 -5.80 -13.51
CA CYS A 158 5.45 -4.98 -14.22
C CYS A 158 5.14 -3.71 -13.43
N LEU A 159 5.35 -2.55 -14.05
CA LEU A 159 4.96 -1.25 -13.48
C LEU A 159 3.48 -0.90 -13.64
N GLY A 160 2.66 -1.79 -14.21
CA GLY A 160 1.26 -1.51 -14.49
C GLY A 160 0.44 -1.15 -13.25
N LEU A 161 0.46 -2.00 -12.21
CA LEU A 161 -0.27 -1.71 -10.97
C LEU A 161 0.28 -0.49 -10.23
N PRO A 162 1.61 -0.29 -10.09
CA PRO A 162 2.16 0.96 -9.54
C PRO A 162 1.72 2.22 -10.30
N CYS A 163 1.73 2.18 -11.63
CA CYS A 163 1.24 3.30 -12.45
C CYS A 163 -0.25 3.56 -12.23
N TYR A 164 -1.05 2.50 -12.09
CA TYR A 164 -2.47 2.63 -11.79
C TYR A 164 -2.72 3.23 -10.41
N GLY A 165 -1.96 2.81 -9.39
CA GLY A 165 -2.02 3.39 -8.06
C GLY A 165 -1.60 4.86 -8.03
N MET A 166 -0.51 5.22 -8.71
CA MET A 166 -0.06 6.61 -8.86
C MET A 166 -1.12 7.50 -9.52
N PHE A 167 -1.75 6.99 -10.58
CA PHE A 167 -2.87 7.66 -11.24
C PHE A 167 -4.03 7.88 -10.28
N LEU A 168 -4.47 6.83 -9.58
CA LEU A 168 -5.61 6.89 -8.66
C LEU A 168 -5.33 7.84 -7.49
N GLN A 169 -4.14 7.77 -6.90
CA GLN A 169 -3.72 8.68 -5.83
C GLN A 169 -3.85 10.14 -6.28
N THR A 170 -3.34 10.46 -7.48
CA THR A 170 -3.38 11.83 -8.00
C THR A 170 -4.81 12.27 -8.30
N LEU A 171 -5.63 11.37 -8.84
CA LEU A 171 -7.03 11.62 -9.14
C LEU A 171 -7.84 11.97 -7.88
N THR A 172 -7.67 11.19 -6.81
CA THR A 172 -8.44 11.30 -5.56
C THR A 172 -7.80 12.24 -4.54
N ALA A 173 -6.63 12.81 -4.83
CA ALA A 173 -5.97 13.76 -3.93
C ALA A 173 -6.92 14.91 -3.56
N GLY A 174 -7.13 15.15 -2.26
CA GLY A 174 -8.00 16.20 -1.75
C GLY A 174 -9.50 15.93 -1.86
N TRP A 175 -9.93 14.70 -2.19
CA TRP A 175 -11.32 14.28 -2.06
C TRP A 175 -11.62 13.94 -0.60
N ASP A 176 -12.88 14.05 -0.19
CA ASP A 176 -13.30 13.67 1.16
C ASP A 176 -13.35 12.14 1.34
N GLU A 177 -13.42 11.70 2.60
CA GLU A 177 -13.43 10.27 2.95
C GLU A 177 -14.61 9.48 2.38
N LEU A 178 -15.79 10.11 2.20
CA LEU A 178 -16.95 9.44 1.64
C LEU A 178 -16.76 9.21 0.14
N GLU A 179 -16.18 10.16 -0.57
CA GLU A 179 -15.81 10.00 -1.97
C GLU A 179 -14.71 8.94 -2.15
N CYS A 180 -13.65 8.99 -1.34
CA CYS A 180 -12.62 7.95 -1.34
C CYS A 180 -13.20 6.56 -1.00
N HIS A 181 -14.21 6.48 -0.12
CA HIS A 181 -14.91 5.23 0.15
C HIS A 181 -15.68 4.70 -1.07
N ARG A 182 -16.31 5.59 -1.86
CA ARG A 182 -16.95 5.22 -3.13
C ARG A 182 -15.94 4.69 -4.15
N VAL A 183 -14.74 5.27 -4.19
CA VAL A 183 -13.64 4.77 -5.04
C VAL A 183 -13.26 3.34 -4.63
N TYR A 184 -13.09 3.09 -3.33
CA TYR A 184 -12.81 1.74 -2.82
C TYR A 184 -13.89 0.72 -3.22
N ASN A 185 -15.16 1.06 -3.03
CA ASN A 185 -16.27 0.17 -3.38
C ASN A 185 -16.30 -0.11 -4.89
N PHE A 186 -16.10 0.91 -5.71
CA PHE A 186 -16.01 0.77 -7.17
C PHE A 186 -14.87 -0.15 -7.60
N LEU A 187 -13.68 -0.01 -7.01
CA LEU A 187 -12.54 -0.90 -7.29
C LEU A 187 -12.82 -2.35 -6.85
N CYS A 188 -13.47 -2.54 -5.70
CA CYS A 188 -13.87 -3.86 -5.21
C CYS A 188 -14.85 -4.54 -6.16
N GLU A 189 -15.85 -3.81 -6.67
CA GLU A 189 -16.82 -4.30 -7.65
C GLU A 189 -16.14 -4.70 -8.96
N LEU A 190 -15.29 -3.83 -9.52
CA LEU A 190 -14.59 -4.07 -10.78
C LEU A 190 -13.66 -5.29 -10.73
N THR A 191 -12.97 -5.48 -9.60
CA THR A 191 -11.96 -6.52 -9.46
C THR A 191 -12.49 -7.78 -8.79
N ASN A 192 -13.73 -7.79 -8.29
CA ASN A 192 -14.26 -8.80 -7.38
C ASN A 192 -13.32 -9.06 -6.19
N LEU A 193 -12.71 -7.99 -5.64
CA LEU A 193 -11.66 -8.09 -4.62
C LEU A 193 -12.15 -8.82 -3.37
N SER A 194 -13.35 -8.49 -2.89
CA SER A 194 -13.91 -9.08 -1.67
C SER A 194 -14.04 -10.60 -1.79
N ARG A 195 -14.53 -11.12 -2.92
CA ARG A 195 -14.66 -12.57 -3.14
C ARG A 195 -13.29 -13.25 -3.22
N LYS A 196 -12.30 -12.60 -3.83
CA LYS A 196 -10.92 -13.11 -3.92
C LYS A 196 -10.24 -13.12 -2.55
N MET A 197 -10.41 -12.06 -1.77
CA MET A 197 -9.95 -11.98 -0.39
C MET A 197 -10.61 -13.07 0.47
N GLN A 198 -11.92 -13.27 0.35
CA GLN A 198 -12.64 -14.34 1.04
C GLN A 198 -12.00 -15.71 0.74
N THR A 199 -11.70 -15.96 -0.53
CA THR A 199 -11.07 -17.21 -0.97
C THR A 199 -9.74 -17.45 -0.27
N VAL A 200 -8.86 -16.44 -0.16
CA VAL A 200 -7.54 -16.64 0.46
C VAL A 200 -7.59 -16.68 1.98
N VAL A 201 -8.52 -15.95 2.62
CA VAL A 201 -8.60 -15.94 4.09
C VAL A 201 -9.30 -17.19 4.65
N CYS A 202 -10.21 -17.81 3.89
CA CYS A 202 -10.93 -19.01 4.34
C CYS A 202 -10.13 -20.30 4.11
N ASN A 203 -9.19 -20.31 3.18
CA ASN A 203 -8.37 -21.48 2.88
C ASN A 203 -7.08 -21.53 3.71
N LYS A 204 -6.37 -22.67 3.60
CA LYS A 204 -5.05 -22.80 4.21
C LYS A 204 -4.08 -21.81 3.53
N PRO A 205 -3.28 -21.08 4.29
CA PRO A 205 -2.27 -20.19 3.74
C PRO A 205 -1.33 -20.89 2.76
N GLY A 206 -1.04 -20.26 1.64
CA GLY A 206 -0.22 -20.85 0.59
C GLY A 206 -0.96 -21.87 -0.28
N SER A 207 -2.26 -22.14 -0.05
CA SER A 207 -3.05 -22.99 -0.95
C SER A 207 -3.40 -22.29 -2.26
N ALA A 208 -3.54 -20.96 -2.22
CA ALA A 208 -3.91 -20.13 -3.37
C ALA A 208 -2.78 -19.14 -3.71
N ARG A 209 -1.55 -19.66 -3.81
CA ARG A 209 -0.30 -18.89 -3.95
C ARG A 209 -0.37 -17.73 -4.95
N LYS A 210 -0.80 -18.03 -6.18
CA LYS A 210 -0.94 -17.04 -7.25
C LYS A 210 -1.95 -15.94 -6.89
N LEU A 211 -3.06 -16.31 -6.25
CA LEU A 211 -4.10 -15.36 -5.87
C LEU A 211 -3.66 -14.47 -4.71
N GLU A 212 -3.00 -15.04 -3.70
CA GLU A 212 -2.40 -14.29 -2.59
C GLU A 212 -1.42 -13.23 -3.10
N LEU A 213 -0.54 -13.60 -4.03
CA LEU A 213 0.38 -12.66 -4.66
C LEU A 213 -0.35 -11.53 -5.41
N ARG A 214 -1.41 -11.85 -6.17
CA ARG A 214 -2.19 -10.82 -6.88
C ARG A 214 -2.89 -9.87 -5.92
N ILE A 215 -3.45 -10.39 -4.82
CA ILE A 215 -4.06 -9.56 -3.77
C ILE A 215 -3.02 -8.64 -3.15
N ARG A 216 -1.84 -9.18 -2.79
CA ARG A 216 -0.71 -8.41 -2.28
C ARG A 216 -0.35 -7.27 -3.22
N LEU A 217 -0.02 -7.57 -4.47
CA LEU A 217 0.42 -6.58 -5.45
C LEU A 217 -0.66 -5.54 -5.72
N PHE A 218 -1.93 -5.93 -5.81
CA PHE A 218 -3.02 -4.97 -6.00
C PHE A 218 -3.19 -4.07 -4.78
N CYS A 219 -3.27 -4.62 -3.57
CA CYS A 219 -3.43 -3.82 -2.36
C CYS A 219 -2.25 -2.87 -2.13
N ARG A 220 -1.02 -3.38 -2.28
CA ARG A 220 0.22 -2.58 -2.13
C ARG A 220 0.30 -1.51 -3.22
N ASN A 221 0.37 -1.92 -4.49
CA ASN A 221 0.70 -1.00 -5.58
C ASN A 221 -0.47 -0.11 -6.01
N VAL A 222 -1.72 -0.46 -5.71
CA VAL A 222 -2.88 0.35 -6.11
C VAL A 222 -3.47 1.13 -4.93
N LEU A 223 -3.53 0.53 -3.74
CA LEU A 223 -4.28 1.09 -2.60
C LEU A 223 -3.42 1.61 -1.45
N LEU A 224 -2.12 1.26 -1.33
CA LEU A 224 -1.35 1.53 -0.10
C LEU A 224 -0.02 2.27 -0.32
N ASP A 225 0.76 1.93 -1.35
CA ASP A 225 2.19 2.28 -1.37
C ASP A 225 2.47 3.72 -1.81
N HIS A 226 1.52 4.37 -2.46
CA HIS A 226 1.75 5.69 -3.05
C HIS A 226 1.40 6.85 -2.12
N TRP A 227 0.69 6.63 -1.02
CA TRP A 227 0.22 7.70 -0.13
C TRP A 227 1.36 8.32 0.69
N THR A 228 1.45 9.64 0.69
CA THR A 228 2.49 10.38 1.43
C THR A 228 2.14 10.56 2.90
N GLN A 229 0.85 10.67 3.23
CA GLN A 229 0.39 10.83 4.60
C GLN A 229 0.01 9.48 5.22
N ARG A 230 0.40 9.27 6.49
CA ARG A 230 0.04 8.06 7.25
C ARG A 230 -1.47 7.93 7.45
N SER A 231 -2.19 9.05 7.57
CA SER A 231 -3.66 9.09 7.67
C SER A 231 -4.33 8.46 6.46
N ASP A 232 -3.88 8.80 5.25
CA ASP A 232 -4.43 8.25 4.01
C ASP A 232 -4.20 6.74 3.93
N SER A 233 -2.96 6.29 4.21
CA SER A 233 -2.63 4.86 4.26
C SER A 233 -3.51 4.11 5.27
N ALA A 234 -3.73 4.70 6.46
CA ALA A 234 -4.58 4.13 7.50
C ALA A 234 -6.06 4.06 7.05
N PHE A 235 -6.57 5.06 6.33
CA PHE A 235 -7.91 5.03 5.75
C PHE A 235 -8.08 3.84 4.82
N TRP A 236 -7.21 3.68 3.82
CA TRP A 236 -7.31 2.59 2.83
C TRP A 236 -7.15 1.22 3.48
N LEU A 237 -6.18 1.08 4.40
CA LEU A 237 -6.00 -0.15 5.17
C LEU A 237 -7.25 -0.49 6.00
N THR A 238 -7.87 0.51 6.63
CA THR A 238 -9.12 0.32 7.37
C THR A 238 -10.24 -0.16 6.47
N ARG A 239 -10.37 0.36 5.25
CA ARG A 239 -11.38 -0.11 4.28
C ARG A 239 -11.15 -1.56 3.84
N ILE A 240 -9.88 -1.96 3.69
CA ILE A 240 -9.51 -3.34 3.36
C ILE A 240 -9.88 -4.31 4.51
N LEU A 241 -9.61 -3.93 5.77
CA LEU A 241 -9.71 -4.83 6.92
C LEU A 241 -11.09 -4.86 7.57
N LYS A 242 -11.78 -3.71 7.68
CA LYS A 242 -13.05 -3.58 8.43
C LYS A 242 -14.15 -4.58 8.05
N PRO A 243 -14.29 -5.05 6.79
CA PRO A 243 -15.29 -6.06 6.43
C PRO A 243 -15.06 -7.45 7.04
N TRP A 244 -13.89 -7.71 7.62
CA TRP A 244 -13.46 -9.05 8.02
C TRP A 244 -13.44 -9.22 9.53
N PRO A 245 -13.69 -10.44 10.06
CA PRO A 245 -13.47 -10.73 11.47
C PRO A 245 -11.98 -10.63 11.82
N MET A 246 -11.66 -10.39 13.10
CA MET A 246 -10.29 -10.09 13.57
C MET A 246 -9.22 -11.10 13.09
N VAL A 247 -9.54 -12.40 13.09
CA VAL A 247 -8.62 -13.45 12.62
C VAL A 247 -8.31 -13.28 11.14
N ASN A 248 -9.32 -12.99 10.31
CA ASN A 248 -9.12 -12.79 8.87
C ASN A 248 -8.45 -11.45 8.57
N GLN A 249 -8.63 -10.43 9.41
CA GLN A 249 -7.85 -9.19 9.31
C GLN A 249 -6.36 -9.46 9.50
N ALA A 250 -5.98 -10.24 10.51
CA ALA A 250 -4.59 -10.63 10.74
C ALA A 250 -4.04 -11.45 9.55
N ARG A 251 -4.84 -12.37 8.99
CA ARG A 251 -4.47 -13.12 7.78
C ARG A 251 -4.21 -12.19 6.59
N LEU A 252 -5.08 -11.21 6.36
CA LEU A 252 -4.93 -10.24 5.27
C LEU A 252 -3.70 -9.37 5.47
N LEU A 253 -3.46 -8.87 6.68
CA LEU A 253 -2.24 -8.11 6.99
C LEU A 253 -0.99 -8.91 6.65
N TYR A 254 -0.96 -10.19 6.99
CA TYR A 254 0.15 -11.07 6.65
C TYR A 254 0.25 -11.32 5.13
N ILE A 255 -0.86 -11.52 4.42
CA ILE A 255 -0.85 -11.63 2.96
C ILE A 255 -0.34 -10.33 2.32
N ILE A 256 -0.70 -9.15 2.84
CA ILE A 256 -0.32 -7.86 2.25
C ILE A 256 1.13 -7.47 2.59
N PHE A 257 1.55 -7.66 3.84
CA PHE A 257 2.81 -7.13 4.38
C PHE A 257 3.81 -8.21 4.83
N GLY A 258 3.40 -9.48 4.87
CA GLY A 258 4.25 -10.56 5.34
C GLY A 258 5.46 -10.79 4.42
N PRO A 259 6.54 -11.36 4.96
CA PRO A 259 7.80 -11.55 4.23
C PRO A 259 7.60 -12.44 2.99
N THR A 260 8.32 -12.09 1.92
CA THR A 260 8.43 -12.88 0.69
C THR A 260 9.66 -13.76 0.74
N SER A 261 9.58 -14.98 0.20
CA SER A 261 10.79 -15.75 -0.10
C SER A 261 11.46 -15.16 -1.35
N PRO A 262 12.80 -15.07 -1.43
CA PRO A 262 13.52 -14.61 -2.61
C PRO A 262 13.16 -15.39 -3.87
N GLN A 263 12.83 -16.68 -3.74
CA GLN A 263 12.40 -17.54 -4.86
C GLN A 263 10.88 -17.70 -4.97
N ASP A 264 10.10 -17.23 -3.99
CA ASP A 264 8.65 -17.37 -3.96
C ASP A 264 8.02 -16.12 -3.30
N VAL A 265 7.40 -15.25 -4.10
CA VAL A 265 6.79 -13.98 -3.62
C VAL A 265 5.46 -14.23 -2.86
N VAL A 266 5.25 -15.48 -2.47
CA VAL A 266 4.05 -15.97 -1.82
C VAL A 266 4.41 -16.31 -0.37
N PRO A 267 3.56 -15.96 0.59
CA PRO A 267 3.74 -16.47 1.95
C PRO A 267 3.83 -18.01 1.91
N ARG A 268 4.95 -18.58 2.40
CA ARG A 268 4.99 -20.01 2.75
C ARG A 268 3.90 -20.29 3.80
N GLU A 269 3.57 -21.56 4.05
CA GLU A 269 2.77 -21.95 5.23
C GLU A 269 3.26 -21.17 6.45
N TRP A 270 2.36 -20.86 7.41
CA TRP A 270 2.63 -19.90 8.48
C TRP A 270 3.81 -20.32 9.35
N LEU A 271 5.03 -20.00 8.89
CA LEU A 271 6.26 -20.29 9.58
C LEU A 271 6.23 -19.47 10.85
N LEU A 272 6.42 -20.15 11.98
CA LEU A 272 6.43 -19.52 13.29
C LEU A 272 7.48 -18.40 13.38
N GLU A 273 8.57 -18.49 12.58
CA GLU A 273 9.57 -17.43 12.41
C GLU A 273 8.96 -16.10 11.92
N ASN A 274 8.03 -16.15 10.95
CA ASN A 274 7.42 -14.92 10.42
C ASN A 274 6.40 -14.32 11.39
N ASN A 275 5.69 -15.17 12.13
CA ASN A 275 4.84 -14.71 13.24
C ASN A 275 5.68 -14.04 14.32
N ALA A 276 6.85 -14.61 14.66
CA ALA A 276 7.78 -14.03 15.61
C ALA A 276 8.31 -12.66 15.13
N ARG A 277 8.74 -12.53 13.87
CA ARG A 277 9.11 -11.24 13.27
C ARG A 277 7.99 -10.20 13.41
N LEU A 278 6.77 -10.57 13.04
CA LEU A 278 5.62 -9.67 13.12
C LEU A 278 5.36 -9.21 14.57
N LEU A 279 5.44 -10.12 15.54
CA LEU A 279 5.20 -9.79 16.95
C LEU A 279 6.28 -8.86 17.52
N ILE A 280 7.56 -9.07 17.16
CA ILE A 280 8.65 -8.16 17.53
C ILE A 280 8.38 -6.75 16.98
N LEU A 281 8.02 -6.65 15.70
CA LEU A 281 7.72 -5.38 15.04
C LEU A 281 6.45 -4.70 15.57
N SER A 282 5.49 -5.48 16.06
CA SER A 282 4.24 -4.98 16.65
C SER A 282 4.43 -4.34 18.03
N GLY A 283 5.63 -4.48 18.61
CA GLY A 283 6.00 -3.90 19.89
C GLY A 283 5.45 -4.66 21.11
N ASN A 284 5.91 -4.23 22.29
CA ASN A 284 5.76 -4.97 23.55
C ASN A 284 4.31 -5.26 23.93
N ASN A 285 3.41 -4.29 23.76
CA ASN A 285 2.03 -4.41 24.22
C ASN A 285 1.23 -5.44 23.40
N ILE A 286 1.41 -5.45 22.08
CA ILE A 286 0.73 -6.40 21.19
C ILE A 286 1.33 -7.79 21.37
N CYS A 287 2.67 -7.88 21.39
CA CYS A 287 3.37 -9.14 21.60
C CYS A 287 2.95 -9.79 22.93
N PHE A 288 2.98 -9.03 24.03
CA PHE A 288 2.57 -9.52 25.35
C PHE A 288 1.10 -9.95 25.37
N THR A 289 0.18 -9.11 24.88
CA THR A 289 -1.26 -9.43 24.87
C THR A 289 -1.56 -10.71 24.09
N PHE A 290 -0.91 -10.89 22.92
CA PHE A 290 -1.05 -12.11 22.11
C PHE A 290 -0.56 -13.35 22.86
N MET A 291 0.63 -13.28 23.44
CA MET A 291 1.24 -14.39 24.17
C MET A 291 0.49 -14.71 25.46
N ALA A 292 0.05 -13.70 26.21
CA ALA A 292 -0.76 -13.85 27.42
C ALA A 292 -2.10 -14.51 27.10
N SER A 293 -2.76 -14.14 26.01
CA SER A 293 -3.98 -14.82 25.56
C SER A 293 -3.74 -16.31 25.27
N LYS A 294 -2.61 -16.67 24.66
CA LYS A 294 -2.25 -18.09 24.47
C LYS A 294 -1.98 -18.83 25.79
N ALA A 295 -1.33 -18.16 26.74
CA ALA A 295 -1.08 -18.71 28.08
C ALA A 295 -2.41 -19.00 28.82
N VAL A 296 -3.34 -18.04 28.84
CA VAL A 296 -4.66 -18.19 29.49
C VAL A 296 -5.47 -19.32 28.86
N ASN A 297 -5.34 -19.53 27.54
CA ASN A 297 -6.02 -20.61 26.83
C ASN A 297 -5.30 -21.99 26.97
N GLY A 298 -4.32 -22.13 27.86
CA GLY A 298 -3.61 -23.39 28.10
C GLY A 298 -2.71 -23.87 26.96
N ARG A 299 -2.41 -23.01 25.96
CA ARG A 299 -1.59 -23.37 24.80
C ARG A 299 -0.09 -23.22 25.08
N ALA A 300 0.38 -23.83 26.16
CA ALA A 300 1.75 -23.69 26.66
C ALA A 300 2.81 -24.22 25.67
N ILE A 301 2.53 -25.33 24.97
CA ILE A 301 3.45 -25.92 23.99
C ILE A 301 3.62 -25.01 22.77
N GLU A 302 2.52 -24.48 22.22
CA GLU A 302 2.58 -23.52 21.10
C GLU A 302 3.34 -22.25 21.50
N LEU A 303 3.13 -21.79 22.74
CA LEU A 303 3.79 -20.62 23.28
C LEU A 303 5.28 -20.86 23.49
N ALA A 304 5.67 -22.05 23.94
CA ALA A 304 7.07 -22.45 24.07
C ALA A 304 7.78 -22.48 22.72
N ARG A 305 7.15 -23.06 21.69
CA ARG A 305 7.67 -23.01 20.32
C ARG A 305 7.78 -21.57 19.83
N LEU A 306 6.81 -20.71 20.10
CA LEU A 306 6.87 -19.28 19.73
C LEU A 306 8.05 -18.54 20.39
N ILE A 307 8.38 -18.83 21.65
CA ILE A 307 9.57 -18.26 22.33
C ILE A 307 10.86 -18.63 21.58
N VAL A 308 10.99 -19.88 21.14
CA VAL A 308 12.15 -20.34 20.34
C VAL A 308 12.27 -19.52 19.05
N PHE A 309 11.17 -19.30 18.34
CA PHE A 309 11.19 -18.50 17.12
C PHE A 309 11.40 -17.00 17.38
N LEU A 310 10.96 -16.45 18.51
CA LEU A 310 11.31 -15.08 18.93
C LEU A 310 12.82 -14.96 19.17
N ALA A 311 13.43 -15.93 19.86
CA ALA A 311 14.87 -15.98 20.07
C ALA A 311 15.63 -16.10 18.75
N LEU A 312 15.20 -16.99 17.85
CA LEU A 312 15.79 -17.17 16.52
C LEU A 312 15.76 -15.87 15.71
N VAL A 313 14.62 -15.16 15.70
CA VAL A 313 14.50 -13.89 15.00
C VAL A 313 15.39 -12.82 15.64
N CYS A 314 15.48 -12.79 16.97
CA CYS A 314 16.38 -11.86 17.64
C CYS A 314 17.83 -12.06 17.22
N GLU A 315 18.25 -13.31 17.07
CA GLU A 315 19.59 -13.64 16.59
C GLU A 315 19.80 -13.23 15.13
N LYS A 316 18.87 -13.58 14.23
CA LYS A 316 18.97 -13.28 12.80
C LYS A 316 18.97 -11.78 12.49
N GLU A 317 18.15 -11.00 13.21
CA GLU A 317 17.95 -9.58 12.97
C GLU A 317 18.78 -8.69 13.93
N LEU A 318 19.71 -9.28 14.68
CA LEU A 318 20.55 -8.60 15.69
C LEU A 318 19.73 -7.79 16.73
N TYR A 319 18.57 -8.30 17.09
CA TYR A 319 17.71 -7.73 18.12
C TYR A 319 18.12 -8.23 19.52
N CYS A 320 17.79 -7.46 20.56
CA CYS A 320 18.23 -7.74 21.93
C CYS A 320 17.64 -9.05 22.48
N MET A 321 18.48 -10.02 22.85
CA MET A 321 18.03 -11.31 23.42
C MET A 321 17.40 -11.16 24.82
N ASP A 322 17.89 -10.20 25.64
CA ASP A 322 17.30 -9.87 26.95
C ASP A 322 15.81 -9.51 26.83
N TRP A 323 15.40 -8.89 25.72
CA TRP A 323 14.00 -8.61 25.45
C TRP A 323 13.15 -9.88 25.39
N THR A 324 13.60 -10.91 24.68
CA THR A 324 12.87 -12.18 24.55
C THR A 324 12.75 -12.88 25.90
N VAL A 325 13.82 -12.87 26.70
CA VAL A 325 13.80 -13.47 28.05
C VAL A 325 12.87 -12.71 28.98
N ARG A 326 12.90 -11.37 28.97
CA ARG A 326 11.96 -10.55 29.74
C ARG A 326 10.52 -10.74 29.30
N MET A 327 10.27 -10.89 28.00
CA MET A 327 8.94 -11.20 27.46
C MET A 327 8.46 -12.56 27.97
N MET A 328 9.32 -13.59 27.92
CA MET A 328 9.03 -14.91 28.48
C MET A 328 8.70 -14.81 29.98
N GLN A 329 9.48 -14.07 30.76
CA GLN A 329 9.24 -13.89 32.19
C GLN A 329 7.89 -13.22 32.47
N LYS A 330 7.55 -12.16 31.70
CA LYS A 330 6.24 -11.49 31.82
C LYS A 330 5.09 -12.46 31.53
N VAL A 331 5.22 -13.28 30.49
CA VAL A 331 4.22 -14.28 30.11
C VAL A 331 4.15 -15.41 31.12
N CYS A 332 5.28 -15.83 31.70
CA CYS A 332 5.34 -16.83 32.77
C CYS A 332 4.54 -16.40 34.00
N LYS A 333 4.49 -15.10 34.32
CA LYS A 333 3.68 -14.54 35.41
C LYS A 333 2.17 -14.60 35.16
N VAL A 334 1.72 -14.88 33.93
CA VAL A 334 0.28 -15.03 33.59
C VAL A 334 -0.26 -16.38 34.08
N PHE A 335 0.58 -17.40 34.19
CA PHE A 335 0.19 -18.69 34.75
C PHE A 335 0.00 -18.57 36.27
N SER A 336 -1.14 -19.03 36.76
CA SER A 336 -1.54 -18.90 38.16
C SER A 336 -0.80 -19.90 39.05
N ALA A 337 -0.65 -21.14 38.60
CA ALA A 337 -0.02 -22.21 39.37
C ALA A 337 1.50 -22.26 39.18
N ALA A 338 2.23 -22.47 40.28
CA ALA A 338 3.70 -22.64 40.23
C ALA A 338 4.11 -23.87 39.39
N ALA A 339 3.31 -24.93 39.41
CA ALA A 339 3.52 -26.12 38.59
C ALA A 339 3.40 -25.82 37.09
N GLU A 340 2.42 -25.01 36.69
CA GLU A 340 2.24 -24.58 35.29
C GLU A 340 3.41 -23.72 34.81
N ARG A 341 3.89 -22.80 35.65
CA ARG A 341 5.09 -22.00 35.37
C ARG A 341 6.32 -22.88 35.11
N LYS A 342 6.55 -23.87 35.97
CA LYS A 342 7.66 -24.82 35.82
C LYS A 342 7.50 -25.67 34.54
N SER A 343 6.29 -26.16 34.28
CA SER A 343 5.97 -26.93 33.07
C SER A 343 6.19 -26.12 31.79
N PHE A 344 5.78 -24.85 31.78
CA PHE A 344 6.00 -23.95 30.65
C PHE A 344 7.49 -23.70 30.38
N LEU A 345 8.28 -23.38 31.42
CA LEU A 345 9.73 -23.17 31.28
C LEU A 345 10.43 -24.43 30.77
N GLN A 346 10.05 -25.61 31.30
CA GLN A 346 10.56 -26.89 30.79
C GLN A 346 10.17 -27.10 29.32
N SER A 347 8.94 -26.72 28.94
CA SER A 347 8.47 -26.81 27.56
C SER A 347 9.27 -25.91 26.63
N VAL A 348 9.74 -24.74 27.07
CA VAL A 348 10.64 -23.87 26.29
C VAL A 348 11.97 -24.55 26.01
N ALA A 349 12.61 -25.12 27.04
CA ALA A 349 13.87 -25.84 26.87
C ALA A 349 13.70 -27.05 25.93
N ASN A 350 12.62 -27.82 26.12
CA ASN A 350 12.30 -28.94 25.24
C ASN A 350 11.99 -28.48 23.81
N ALA A 351 11.34 -27.33 23.63
CA ALA A 351 11.02 -26.79 22.32
C ALA A 351 12.29 -26.41 21.53
N PHE A 352 13.33 -25.86 22.18
CA PHE A 352 14.62 -25.64 21.53
C PHE A 352 15.19 -26.96 21.00
N ALA A 353 15.22 -28.01 21.82
CA ALA A 353 15.70 -29.33 21.39
C ALA A 353 14.89 -29.87 20.21
N CYS A 354 13.55 -29.82 20.28
CA CYS A 354 12.68 -30.29 19.19
C CYS A 354 12.92 -29.52 17.89
N VAL A 355 12.93 -28.18 17.93
CA VAL A 355 13.11 -27.35 16.72
C VAL A 355 14.52 -27.54 16.13
N THR A 356 15.54 -27.72 16.96
CA THR A 356 16.90 -28.05 16.49
C THR A 356 16.92 -29.37 15.75
N MET A 357 16.28 -30.42 16.28
CA MET A 357 16.21 -31.71 15.60
C MET A 357 15.39 -31.64 14.30
N GLU A 358 14.29 -30.89 14.29
CA GLU A 358 13.48 -30.65 13.09
C GLU A 358 14.29 -29.93 11.99
N MET A 359 15.19 -29.00 12.33
CA MET A 359 16.06 -28.33 11.36
C MET A 359 17.28 -29.17 10.95
N LEU A 360 17.75 -30.06 11.82
CA LEU A 360 18.87 -30.96 11.54
C LEU A 360 18.48 -32.13 10.64
N GLN A 361 17.24 -32.63 10.75
CA GLN A 361 16.79 -33.83 10.04
C GLN A 361 16.91 -33.73 8.50
N PRO A 362 16.48 -32.64 7.82
CA PRO A 362 16.64 -32.48 6.37
C PRO A 362 18.11 -32.36 5.93
N ILE A 363 18.95 -31.79 6.79
CA ILE A 363 20.38 -31.62 6.54
C ILE A 363 21.07 -33.00 6.55
N MET A 364 20.71 -33.85 7.51
CA MET A 364 21.27 -35.20 7.64
C MET A 364 20.75 -36.17 6.58
N SER A 365 19.51 -36.00 6.09
CA SER A 365 18.94 -36.86 5.04
C SER A 365 19.50 -36.56 3.65
N GLY A 366 20.34 -35.54 3.49
CA GLY A 366 20.95 -35.18 2.20
C GLY A 366 19.97 -34.59 1.20
N GLU A 367 18.80 -34.13 1.65
CA GLU A 367 17.91 -33.27 0.86
C GLU A 367 18.62 -31.93 0.67
N ARG A 368 19.44 -31.81 -0.38
CA ARG A 368 20.08 -30.55 -0.73
C ARG A 368 19.00 -29.56 -1.14
N ASP A 369 18.66 -28.65 -0.24
CA ASP A 369 18.16 -27.34 -0.65
C ASP A 369 19.33 -26.69 -1.41
N ASP A 370 19.15 -26.34 -2.68
CA ASP A 370 20.22 -25.86 -3.60
C ASP A 370 20.97 -24.61 -3.11
N ASP A 371 20.52 -24.00 -2.01
CA ASP A 371 21.18 -22.91 -1.30
C ASP A 371 21.47 -23.38 0.14
N ASP A 372 22.69 -23.19 0.64
CA ASP A 372 23.22 -23.48 2.01
C ASP A 372 22.40 -22.94 3.21
N ARG A 373 21.19 -22.44 2.98
CA ARG A 373 20.22 -21.88 3.93
C ARG A 373 19.82 -22.84 5.04
N GLY A 374 19.77 -24.14 4.80
CA GLY A 374 19.46 -25.13 5.83
C GLY A 374 20.46 -25.07 6.98
N PHE A 375 21.75 -25.16 6.66
CA PHE A 375 22.84 -25.03 7.62
C PHE A 375 22.88 -23.66 8.29
N LEU A 376 22.70 -22.58 7.53
CA LEU A 376 22.70 -21.22 8.07
C LEU A 376 21.56 -21.01 9.08
N ASN A 377 20.36 -21.53 8.80
CA ASN A 377 19.23 -21.47 9.73
C ASN A 377 19.50 -22.25 11.02
N LEU A 378 20.10 -23.44 10.91
CA LEU A 378 20.51 -24.23 12.08
C LEU A 378 21.59 -23.51 12.90
N PHE A 379 22.59 -22.91 12.23
CA PHE A 379 23.62 -22.11 12.87
C PHE A 379 23.02 -20.97 13.71
N HIS A 380 22.11 -20.19 13.13
CA HIS A 380 21.42 -19.12 13.85
C HIS A 380 20.59 -19.66 15.02
N LEU A 381 19.94 -20.82 14.87
CA LEU A 381 19.15 -21.42 15.97
C LEU A 381 20.03 -21.84 17.15
N LEU A 382 21.19 -22.44 16.90
CA LEU A 382 22.12 -22.84 17.96
C LEU A 382 22.69 -21.63 18.69
N HIS A 383 23.04 -20.57 17.97
CA HIS A 383 23.51 -19.32 18.59
C HIS A 383 22.39 -18.64 19.39
N ALA A 384 21.16 -18.60 18.85
CA ALA A 384 19.99 -18.11 19.55
C ALA A 384 19.74 -18.89 20.84
N GLN A 385 19.85 -20.23 20.81
CA GLN A 385 19.72 -21.08 22.00
C GLN A 385 20.78 -20.73 23.06
N ALA A 386 22.05 -20.62 22.66
CA ALA A 386 23.13 -20.29 23.59
C ALA A 386 22.93 -18.91 24.23
N ASN A 387 22.65 -17.89 23.42
CA ASN A 387 22.41 -16.53 23.90
C ASN A 387 21.18 -16.43 24.79
N PHE A 388 20.09 -17.11 24.44
CA PHE A 388 18.87 -17.13 25.24
C PHE A 388 19.13 -17.70 26.65
N HIS A 389 19.81 -18.85 26.74
CA HIS A 389 20.10 -19.47 28.03
C HIS A 389 21.13 -18.67 28.83
N LYS A 390 22.11 -18.04 28.17
CA LYS A 390 23.04 -17.10 28.80
C LYS A 390 22.31 -15.95 29.48
N GLU A 391 21.35 -15.31 28.80
CA GLU A 391 20.54 -14.23 29.40
C GLU A 391 19.64 -14.71 30.55
N VAL A 392 19.09 -15.93 30.46
CA VAL A 392 18.35 -16.55 31.57
C VAL A 392 19.25 -16.75 32.80
N LEU A 393 20.50 -17.19 32.61
CA LEU A 393 21.48 -17.34 33.68
C LEU A 393 21.85 -15.99 34.30
N TYR A 394 22.11 -14.96 33.50
CA TYR A 394 22.38 -13.62 34.02
C TYR A 394 21.24 -13.09 34.87
N LEU A 395 19.99 -13.23 34.41
CA LEU A 395 18.84 -12.76 35.18
C LEU A 395 18.62 -13.53 36.48
N THR A 396 18.91 -14.83 36.51
CA THR A 396 18.78 -15.65 37.74
C THR A 396 19.87 -15.33 38.75
N MET A 397 21.12 -15.13 38.31
CA MET A 397 22.22 -14.71 39.17
C MET A 397 22.02 -13.29 39.72
N ASN A 398 21.55 -12.36 38.89
CA ASN A 398 21.31 -10.98 39.33
C ASN A 398 20.10 -10.84 40.27
N ALA A 399 19.08 -11.69 40.12
CA ALA A 399 17.92 -11.72 41.03
C ALA A 399 18.21 -12.33 42.40
N SER A 400 19.36 -13.01 42.57
CA SER A 400 19.81 -13.56 43.86
C SER A 400 20.80 -12.64 44.60
N SER A 401 21.22 -11.55 43.95
CA SER A 401 22.08 -10.49 44.51
C SER A 401 21.32 -9.23 44.97
N SER A 402 19.99 -9.27 44.95
CA SER A 402 19.07 -8.21 45.41
C SER A 402 17.99 -8.82 46.28
#